data_AF-A0A7W9CP94-F1
#
_entry.id   AF-A0A7W9CP94-F1
#
_cell.length_a   1.000
_cell.length_b   1.000
_cell.length_c   1.000
_cell.angle_alpha   90.00
_cell.angle_beta   90.00
_cell.angle_gamma   90.00
#
_symmetry.space_group_name_H-M   'P 1'
#
loop_
_entity.id
_entity.type
_entity.pdbx_description
1 polymer ?
#
loop_
_entity_poly.entity_id
_entity_poly.type
_entity_poly.pdbx_seq_one_letter_code
_entity_poly.pdbx_strand_id
1 'polypeptide(L)'
;MTEQYEGIVNPPIDTLLEKVDSKYALVLFAAKRARQINAYYSQLHEGLFEYVGPLVDTKLNEKPLSISLREIESDLLEATPMTEEQIAAEESGDFGAFDLPGSTDADFSDAGFSGEGFLTDTEVADATTDPGIATDGSPVAEEAISTDLDGTPTEGTDDEADHQS
;
A
#
# COMPACT_ATOMS: atom_id res chain seq x y z
N MET A 1 27.73 -14.50 -18.87
CA MET A 1 26.29 -14.82 -18.75
C MET A 1 25.65 -13.59 -18.14
N THR A 2 24.69 -12.96 -18.82
CA THR A 2 23.89 -11.90 -18.21
C THR A 2 22.88 -12.57 -17.29
N GLU A 3 23.09 -12.48 -15.98
CA GLU A 3 22.10 -12.95 -15.01
C GLU A 3 20.83 -12.11 -15.21
N GLN A 4 19.72 -12.75 -15.58
CA GLN A 4 18.43 -12.07 -15.63
C GLN A 4 17.86 -12.04 -14.22
N TYR A 5 17.81 -10.84 -13.63
CA TYR A 5 17.14 -10.61 -12.36
C TYR A 5 15.63 -10.49 -12.58
N GLU A 6 14.83 -11.09 -11.70
CA GLU A 6 13.36 -11.14 -11.82
C GLU A 6 12.69 -10.55 -10.57
N GLY A 7 11.55 -9.86 -10.74
CA GLY A 7 10.81 -9.27 -9.64
C GLY A 7 11.57 -8.14 -8.92
N ILE A 8 11.52 -8.13 -7.58
CA ILE A 8 12.05 -7.04 -6.73
C ILE A 8 13.57 -6.86 -6.81
N VAL A 9 14.31 -7.89 -7.24
CA VAL A 9 15.77 -7.82 -7.39
C VAL A 9 16.19 -7.20 -8.72
N ASN A 10 15.23 -6.84 -9.57
CA ASN A 10 15.45 -6.12 -10.82
C ASN A 10 14.87 -4.70 -10.69
N PRO A 11 15.70 -3.65 -10.78
CA PRO A 11 17.13 -3.63 -11.09
C PRO A 11 18.04 -4.11 -9.94
N PRO A 12 19.24 -4.64 -10.23
CA PRO A 12 20.17 -5.11 -9.20
C PRO A 12 20.64 -3.95 -8.32
N ILE A 13 20.72 -4.19 -7.01
CA ILE A 13 21.03 -3.12 -6.05
C ILE A 13 22.43 -2.52 -6.26
N ASP A 14 23.39 -3.33 -6.71
CA ASP A 14 24.77 -2.87 -6.91
C ASP A 14 24.86 -1.78 -7.99
N THR A 15 24.11 -1.92 -9.09
CA THR A 15 24.08 -0.89 -10.15
C THR A 15 23.43 0.39 -9.67
N LEU A 16 22.40 0.30 -8.82
CA LEU A 16 21.77 1.47 -8.21
C LEU A 16 22.71 2.21 -7.25
N LEU A 17 23.52 1.48 -6.49
CA LEU A 17 24.48 2.07 -5.56
C LEU A 17 25.67 2.74 -6.26
N GLU A 18 25.92 2.44 -7.54
CA GLU A 18 26.87 3.22 -8.35
C GLU A 18 26.32 4.61 -8.74
N LYS A 19 25.00 4.80 -8.69
CA LYS A 19 24.32 6.06 -9.08
C LYS A 19 24.11 7.03 -7.93
N VAL A 20 24.26 6.57 -6.69
CA VAL A 20 23.98 7.35 -5.49
C VAL A 20 25.09 7.21 -4.45
N ASP A 21 25.21 8.21 -3.58
CA ASP A 21 26.31 8.25 -2.59
C ASP A 21 26.15 7.23 -1.44
N SER A 22 24.92 6.83 -1.11
CA SER A 22 24.65 5.92 0.01
C SER A 22 23.34 5.16 -0.13
N LYS A 23 23.21 4.06 0.63
CA LYS A 23 21.96 3.27 0.71
C LYS A 23 20.76 4.12 1.15
N TYR A 24 20.97 5.06 2.07
CA TYR A 24 19.91 5.94 2.56
C TYR A 24 19.50 6.97 1.51
N ALA A 25 20.48 7.52 0.79
CA ALA A 25 20.23 8.42 -0.32
C ALA A 25 19.38 7.74 -1.41
N LEU A 26 19.67 6.47 -1.73
CA LEU A 26 18.85 5.69 -2.67
C LEU A 26 17.38 5.63 -2.25
N VAL A 27 17.12 5.30 -0.98
CA VAL A 27 15.76 5.16 -0.45
C VAL A 27 15.00 6.49 -0.57
N LEU A 28 15.62 7.59 -0.15
CA LEU A 28 15.00 8.92 -0.22
C LEU A 28 14.74 9.33 -1.66
N PHE A 29 15.71 9.12 -2.54
CA PHE A 29 15.62 9.49 -3.95
C PHE A 29 14.50 8.72 -4.66
N ALA A 30 14.49 7.39 -4.52
CA ALA A 30 13.48 6.53 -5.11
C ALA A 30 12.09 6.80 -4.52
N ALA A 31 11.97 7.04 -3.22
CA ALA A 31 10.70 7.32 -2.56
C ALA A 31 10.11 8.67 -2.97
N LYS A 32 10.93 9.74 -3.03
CA LYS A 32 10.48 11.06 -3.46
C LYS A 32 9.98 11.02 -4.91
N ARG A 33 10.73 10.34 -5.79
CA ARG A 33 10.32 10.15 -7.19
C ARG A 33 9.06 9.28 -7.31
N ALA A 34 8.94 8.21 -6.54
CA ALA A 34 7.73 7.37 -6.54
C ALA A 34 6.47 8.14 -6.12
N ARG A 35 6.58 9.05 -5.14
CA ARG A 35 5.48 9.95 -4.75
C ARG A 35 5.10 10.89 -5.89
N GLN A 36 6.07 11.44 -6.61
CA GLN A 36 5.82 12.28 -7.80
C GLN A 36 5.06 11.52 -8.89
N ILE A 37 5.47 10.27 -9.19
CA ILE A 37 4.80 9.42 -10.18
C ILE A 37 3.37 9.07 -9.72
N ASN A 38 3.19 8.77 -8.43
CA ASN A 38 1.86 8.48 -7.88
C ASN A 38 0.93 9.71 -7.98
N ALA A 39 1.43 10.88 -7.57
CA ALA A 39 0.68 12.12 -7.65
C ALA A 39 0.31 12.47 -9.10
N TYR A 40 1.21 12.23 -10.06
CA TYR A 40 0.91 12.36 -11.49
C TYR A 40 -0.29 11.50 -11.92
N TYR A 41 -0.34 10.22 -11.51
CA TYR A 41 -1.47 9.35 -11.85
C TYR A 41 -2.78 9.77 -11.16
N SER A 42 -2.72 10.30 -9.94
CA SER A 42 -3.89 10.82 -9.23
C SER A 42 -4.44 12.11 -9.87
N GLN A 43 -3.56 13.00 -10.30
CA GLN A 43 -3.94 14.31 -10.89
C GLN A 43 -4.24 14.26 -12.39
N LEU A 44 -3.98 13.14 -13.07
CA LEU A 44 -4.16 13.02 -14.52
C LEU A 44 -5.57 13.40 -15.00
N HIS A 45 -6.58 13.18 -14.16
CA HIS A 45 -7.98 13.49 -14.45
C HIS A 45 -8.39 14.91 -14.03
N GLU A 46 -7.61 15.56 -13.18
CA GLU A 46 -7.89 16.89 -12.61
C GLU A 46 -7.37 18.03 -13.50
N GLY A 47 -6.55 17.73 -14.51
CA GLY A 47 -6.07 18.69 -15.52
C GLY A 47 -4.99 19.65 -15.02
N LEU A 48 -4.43 19.38 -13.84
CA LEU A 48 -3.35 20.15 -13.22
C LEU A 48 -2.04 19.39 -13.38
N PHE A 49 -1.16 19.84 -14.28
CA PHE A 49 0.10 19.15 -14.60
C PHE A 49 1.27 19.64 -13.73
N GLU A 50 1.15 19.51 -12.41
CA GLU A 50 2.22 19.89 -11.47
C GLU A 50 3.36 18.86 -11.45
N TYR A 51 3.03 17.57 -11.59
CA TYR A 51 4.01 16.48 -11.50
C TYR A 51 4.33 15.84 -12.86
N VAL A 52 5.58 15.39 -13.00
CA VAL A 52 6.08 14.75 -14.21
C VAL A 52 5.85 13.24 -14.13
N GLY A 53 5.23 12.68 -15.17
CA GLY A 53 4.96 11.25 -15.30
C GLY A 53 6.21 10.37 -15.48
N PRO A 54 6.01 9.06 -15.69
CA PRO A 54 7.11 8.11 -15.91
C PRO A 54 8.00 8.51 -17.10
N LEU A 55 9.31 8.38 -16.92
CA LEU A 55 10.33 8.67 -17.95
C LEU A 55 10.79 7.39 -18.67
N VAL A 56 10.50 6.22 -18.11
CA VAL A 56 10.79 4.91 -18.67
C VAL A 56 9.49 4.23 -19.06
N ASP A 57 9.57 3.31 -20.02
CA ASP A 57 8.45 2.44 -20.38
C ASP A 57 7.92 1.68 -19.16
N THR A 58 6.62 1.81 -18.91
CA THR A 58 5.94 1.20 -17.78
C THR A 58 5.18 -0.05 -18.19
N LYS A 59 5.26 -1.10 -17.38
CA LYS A 59 4.40 -2.28 -17.55
C LYS A 59 3.00 -2.02 -16.98
N LEU A 60 2.03 -2.83 -17.39
CA LEU A 60 0.67 -2.75 -16.85
C LEU A 60 0.68 -2.99 -15.34
N ASN A 61 0.00 -2.12 -14.57
CA ASN A 61 -0.11 -2.17 -13.11
C ASN A 61 1.22 -2.15 -12.34
N GLU A 62 2.24 -1.56 -12.94
CA GLU A 62 3.51 -1.41 -12.26
C GLU A 62 3.43 -0.42 -11.09
N LYS A 63 4.09 -0.74 -9.98
CA LYS A 63 4.13 0.14 -8.81
C LYS A 63 5.05 1.34 -9.07
N PRO A 64 4.67 2.57 -8.64
CA PRO A 64 5.48 3.77 -8.82
C PRO A 64 6.94 3.65 -8.33
N LEU A 65 7.17 2.88 -7.27
CA LEU A 65 8.51 2.64 -6.73
C LEU A 65 9.36 1.73 -7.62
N SER A 66 8.76 0.78 -8.31
CA SER A 66 9.48 -0.05 -9.29
C SER A 66 9.91 0.79 -10.50
N ILE A 67 9.04 1.70 -10.94
CA ILE A 67 9.34 2.63 -12.04
C ILE A 67 10.50 3.56 -11.65
N SER A 68 10.45 4.16 -10.45
CA SER A 68 11.50 5.08 -10.01
C SER A 68 12.88 4.42 -9.92
N LEU A 69 12.96 3.15 -9.49
CA LEU A 69 14.23 2.43 -9.45
C LEU A 69 14.83 2.21 -10.86
N ARG A 70 14.01 1.93 -11.87
CA ARG A 70 14.49 1.82 -13.26
C ARG A 70 14.89 3.15 -13.89
N GLU A 71 14.20 4.24 -13.52
CA GLU A 71 14.57 5.58 -13.94
C GLU A 71 15.95 5.98 -13.40
N ILE A 72 16.25 5.60 -12.15
CA ILE A 72 17.56 5.79 -11.53
C ILE A 72 18.63 4.94 -12.24
N GLU A 73 18.35 3.67 -12.52
CA GLU A 73 19.26 2.80 -13.28
C GLU A 73 19.59 3.39 -14.67
N SER A 74 18.60 4.01 -15.31
CA SER A 74 18.71 4.60 -16.66
C SER A 74 19.35 5.99 -16.70
N ASP A 75 19.84 6.52 -15.56
CA ASP A 75 20.42 7.87 -15.43
C ASP A 75 19.51 9.00 -15.93
N LEU A 76 18.18 8.88 -15.77
CA LEU A 76 17.22 9.89 -16.23
C LEU A 76 16.91 10.96 -15.19
N LEU A 77 17.45 10.83 -13.98
CA LEU A 77 17.15 11.67 -12.84
C LEU A 77 18.43 12.14 -12.15
N GLU A 78 18.43 13.37 -11.67
CA GLU A 78 19.52 13.94 -10.89
C GLU A 78 19.07 14.17 -9.44
N ALA A 79 19.89 13.74 -8.48
CA ALA A 79 19.68 13.97 -7.06
C ALA A 79 20.54 15.15 -6.59
N THR A 80 19.89 16.20 -6.09
CA THR A 80 20.57 17.31 -5.43
C THR A 80 20.41 17.22 -3.92
N PRO A 81 21.50 17.33 -3.13
CA PRO A 81 21.38 17.35 -1.67
C PRO A 81 20.58 18.58 -1.24
N MET A 82 19.69 18.39 -0.28
CA MET A 82 18.91 19.50 0.28
C MET A 82 19.83 20.37 1.13
N THR A 83 19.70 21.69 1.00
CA THR A 83 20.42 22.64 1.86
C THR A 83 19.82 22.64 3.26
N GLU A 84 20.59 23.03 4.27
CA GLU A 84 20.12 23.10 5.67
C GLU A 84 18.86 23.97 5.82
N GLU A 85 18.73 25.02 5.02
CA GLU A 85 17.55 25.88 4.97
C GLU A 85 16.29 25.16 4.48
N GLN A 86 16.43 24.23 3.52
CA GLN A 86 15.31 23.44 3.00
C GLN A 86 14.86 22.39 4.02
N ILE A 87 15.80 21.82 4.76
CA ILE A 87 15.51 20.87 5.84
C ILE A 87 14.76 21.60 6.98
N ALA A 88 15.21 22.81 7.36
CA ALA A 88 14.54 23.62 8.36
C ALA A 88 13.14 24.11 7.93
N ALA A 89 12.92 24.33 6.63
CA ALA A 89 11.60 24.70 6.10
C ALA A 89 10.59 23.54 6.12
N GLU A 90 11.06 22.29 5.97
CA GLU A 90 10.22 21.08 6.00
C GLU A 90 10.02 20.50 7.41
N GLU A 91 10.71 21.05 8.43
CA GLU A 91 10.61 20.64 9.84
C GLU A 91 9.20 20.83 10.45
N SER A 92 8.27 21.47 9.73
CA SER A 92 6.88 21.67 10.17
C SER A 92 5.95 20.47 9.92
N GLY A 93 6.48 19.33 9.49
CA GLY A 93 5.72 18.09 9.51
C GLY A 93 5.43 17.70 10.96
N ASP A 94 4.26 18.07 11.46
CA ASP A 94 3.68 17.56 12.71
C ASP A 94 3.50 16.04 12.58
N PHE A 95 4.60 15.30 12.73
CA PHE A 95 4.57 13.91 13.12
C PHE A 95 4.04 13.94 14.55
N GLY A 96 2.70 13.99 14.65
CA GLY A 96 1.99 14.08 15.91
C GLY A 96 2.63 13.16 16.93
N ALA A 97 2.81 13.66 18.16
CA ALA A 97 3.46 12.91 19.22
C ALA A 97 2.90 11.49 19.24
N PHE A 98 3.76 10.52 18.93
CA PHE A 98 3.40 9.11 18.98
C PHE A 98 3.24 8.75 20.45
N ASP A 99 2.06 9.03 20.99
CA ASP A 99 1.67 8.72 22.36
C ASP A 99 1.29 7.24 22.40
N LEU A 100 2.21 6.43 22.90
CA LEU A 100 1.95 5.03 23.16
C LEU A 100 0.95 4.95 24.32
N PRO A 101 -0.20 4.29 24.16
CA PRO A 101 -1.08 4.04 25.29
C PRO A 101 -0.31 3.20 26.33
N GLY A 102 0.01 3.81 27.47
CA GLY A 102 0.75 3.20 28.58
C GLY A 102 2.21 3.65 28.76
N SER A 103 2.77 4.54 27.93
CA SER A 103 4.16 5.00 28.08
C SER A 103 4.39 6.09 29.12
N THR A 104 3.46 6.29 30.06
CA THR A 104 3.85 6.97 31.30
C THR A 104 5.02 6.18 31.90
N ASP A 105 6.12 6.86 32.20
CA ASP A 105 7.42 6.33 32.69
C ASP A 105 7.37 5.51 34.01
N ALA A 106 6.25 4.86 34.33
CA ALA A 106 6.04 4.08 35.54
C ALA A 106 6.29 2.57 35.38
N ASP A 107 6.19 1.99 34.18
CA ASP A 107 6.25 0.52 34.00
C ASP A 107 7.55 -0.04 33.38
N PHE A 108 8.47 0.80 32.90
CA PHE A 108 9.81 0.36 32.44
C PHE A 108 10.88 0.46 33.54
N SER A 109 10.48 0.38 34.80
CA SER A 109 11.47 0.25 35.89
C SER A 109 12.09 -1.15 35.87
N ASP A 110 13.41 -1.21 36.10
CA ASP A 110 14.26 -2.42 36.15
C ASP A 110 13.72 -3.53 37.09
N ALA A 111 12.75 -3.22 37.95
CA ALA A 111 12.08 -4.16 38.83
C ALA A 111 11.03 -5.06 38.12
N GLY A 112 10.59 -4.72 36.90
CA GLY A 112 9.55 -5.46 36.17
C GLY A 112 9.97 -6.78 35.53
N PHE A 113 11.28 -7.05 35.41
CA PHE A 113 11.77 -8.30 34.80
C PHE A 113 12.03 -9.44 35.80
N SER A 114 12.00 -9.14 37.10
CA SER A 114 12.30 -10.12 38.15
C SER A 114 11.06 -10.42 38.98
N GLY A 115 10.16 -11.23 38.44
CA GLY A 115 9.03 -11.77 39.17
C GLY A 115 8.06 -12.45 38.24
N GLU A 116 7.93 -13.76 38.37
CA GLU A 116 7.06 -14.62 37.56
C GLU A 116 5.65 -14.04 37.45
N GLY A 117 5.34 -13.48 36.28
CA GLY A 117 4.08 -12.82 35.96
C GLY A 117 3.75 -13.08 34.50
N PHE A 118 3.56 -14.36 34.19
CA PHE A 118 2.99 -14.88 32.95
C PHE A 118 1.84 -14.00 32.48
N LEU A 119 1.99 -13.45 31.26
CA LEU A 119 1.01 -12.66 30.53
C LEU A 119 -0.38 -13.30 30.66
N THR A 120 -1.29 -12.69 31.43
CA THR A 120 -2.69 -13.09 31.34
C THR A 120 -3.22 -12.58 30.02
N ASP A 121 -3.59 -13.52 29.17
CA ASP A 121 -4.23 -13.37 27.86
C ASP A 121 -5.24 -12.20 27.91
N THR A 122 -4.80 -11.03 27.46
CA THR A 122 -5.70 -9.95 27.10
C THR A 122 -6.16 -10.31 25.71
N GLU A 123 -7.42 -10.73 25.57
CA GLU A 123 -7.99 -11.02 24.26
C GLU A 123 -7.80 -9.80 23.35
N VAL A 124 -6.91 -9.95 22.38
CA VAL A 124 -6.67 -8.95 21.34
C VAL A 124 -7.84 -9.08 20.38
N ALA A 125 -8.72 -8.08 20.35
CA ALA A 125 -9.78 -8.03 19.35
C ALA A 125 -9.16 -8.11 17.95
N ASP A 126 -9.64 -9.06 17.15
CA ASP A 126 -9.17 -9.34 15.79
C ASP A 126 -9.23 -8.07 14.93
N ALA A 127 -8.07 -7.52 14.58
CA ALA A 127 -7.90 -6.24 13.90
C ALA A 127 -8.35 -6.25 12.42
N THR A 128 -9.01 -7.33 11.96
CA THR A 128 -9.65 -7.39 10.64
C THR A 128 -11.04 -6.76 10.59
N THR A 129 -11.61 -6.33 11.72
CA THR A 129 -12.91 -5.64 11.72
C THR A 129 -12.73 -4.13 11.65
N ASP A 130 -12.99 -3.55 10.48
CA ASP A 130 -13.03 -2.12 10.22
C ASP A 130 -14.03 -1.41 11.16
N PRO A 131 -13.63 -0.38 11.93
CA PRO A 131 -14.50 0.29 12.91
C PRO A 131 -15.60 1.18 12.29
N GLY A 132 -15.81 1.11 10.96
CA GLY A 132 -16.71 1.99 10.22
C GLY A 132 -18.08 1.44 9.81
N ILE A 133 -18.39 0.15 10.02
CA ILE A 133 -19.68 -0.41 9.63
C ILE A 133 -20.53 -0.72 10.85
N ALA A 134 -21.60 0.05 11.04
CA ALA A 134 -22.67 -0.30 11.95
C ALA A 134 -23.25 -1.65 11.49
N THR A 135 -23.07 -2.69 12.29
CA THR A 135 -23.86 -3.92 12.15
C THR A 135 -25.28 -3.59 12.62
N ASP A 136 -26.07 -3.01 11.72
CA ASP A 136 -27.52 -3.01 11.86
C ASP A 136 -27.97 -4.46 11.69
N GLY A 137 -28.56 -5.00 12.76
CA GLY A 137 -29.12 -6.33 12.74
C GLY A 137 -30.29 -6.35 11.77
N SER A 138 -30.10 -6.96 10.61
CA SER A 138 -31.21 -7.42 9.78
C SER A 138 -31.33 -8.94 9.84
N PRO A 139 -32.56 -9.44 9.96
CA PRO A 139 -32.83 -10.83 10.29
C PRO A 139 -32.50 -11.73 9.10
N VAL A 140 -32.11 -12.95 9.44
CA VAL A 140 -32.05 -14.11 8.55
C VAL A 140 -33.30 -14.12 7.66
N ALA A 141 -33.13 -13.91 6.36
CA ALA A 141 -34.17 -14.05 5.36
C ALA A 141 -33.73 -15.10 4.33
N GLU A 142 -34.58 -16.10 4.20
CA GLU A 142 -34.52 -17.26 3.33
C GLU A 142 -34.34 -16.90 1.85
N GLU A 143 -33.66 -17.82 1.16
CA GLU A 143 -33.79 -18.21 -0.25
C GLU A 143 -34.64 -17.29 -1.16
N ALA A 144 -33.98 -16.42 -1.94
CA ALA A 144 -34.64 -15.62 -2.97
C ALA A 144 -34.73 -16.41 -4.28
N ILE A 145 -35.90 -17.00 -4.51
CA ILE A 145 -36.38 -17.48 -5.81
C ILE A 145 -36.52 -16.28 -6.78
N SER A 146 -35.99 -16.42 -7.99
CA SER A 146 -36.12 -15.41 -9.06
C SER A 146 -37.53 -15.45 -9.64
N THR A 147 -38.31 -14.38 -9.44
CA THR A 147 -39.63 -14.18 -10.05
C THR A 147 -39.64 -12.91 -10.91
N ASP A 148 -40.09 -13.03 -12.15
CA ASP A 148 -40.31 -11.90 -13.06
C ASP A 148 -41.55 -11.07 -12.67
N LEU A 149 -41.67 -9.89 -13.29
CA LEU A 149 -42.53 -8.75 -12.97
C LEU A 149 -44.06 -9.00 -12.88
N ASP A 150 -44.53 -10.24 -13.07
CA ASP A 150 -45.96 -10.62 -12.96
C ASP A 150 -46.23 -11.72 -11.90
N GLY A 151 -45.26 -11.98 -11.00
CA GLY A 151 -45.54 -12.61 -9.70
C GLY A 151 -45.93 -14.09 -9.73
N THR A 152 -45.42 -14.89 -10.68
CA THR A 152 -45.54 -16.36 -10.64
C THR A 152 -44.16 -17.02 -10.48
N PRO A 153 -44.01 -18.07 -9.63
CA PRO A 153 -42.72 -18.75 -9.43
C PRO A 153 -42.34 -19.62 -10.62
N THR A 154 -41.08 -19.56 -11.05
CA THR A 154 -40.50 -20.39 -12.12
C THR A 154 -40.20 -21.79 -11.59
N GLU A 155 -40.96 -22.79 -12.02
CA GLU A 155 -40.64 -24.20 -11.80
C GLU A 155 -39.38 -24.58 -12.61
N GLY A 156 -38.28 -24.84 -11.90
CA GLY A 156 -37.16 -25.58 -12.45
C GLY A 156 -37.55 -27.05 -12.61
N THR A 157 -37.75 -27.48 -13.85
CA THR A 157 -37.70 -28.91 -14.23
C THR A 157 -36.68 -29.06 -15.34
N ASP A 158 -35.54 -29.65 -14.98
CA ASP A 158 -34.69 -30.38 -15.91
C ASP A 158 -35.52 -31.51 -16.52
N ASP A 159 -35.74 -31.53 -17.84
CA ASP A 159 -35.92 -32.78 -18.58
C ASP A 159 -35.57 -32.62 -20.07
N GLU A 160 -34.52 -33.35 -20.42
CA GLU A 160 -34.18 -34.00 -21.68
C GLU A 160 -35.31 -34.09 -22.74
N ALA A 161 -35.08 -33.59 -23.97
CA ALA A 161 -35.35 -34.31 -25.25
C ALA A 161 -35.48 -33.41 -26.49
N ASP A 162 -34.60 -33.69 -27.46
CA ASP A 162 -34.92 -33.89 -28.89
C ASP A 162 -35.42 -32.72 -29.76
N HIS A 163 -34.50 -32.19 -30.58
CA HIS A 163 -34.84 -31.63 -31.89
C HIS A 163 -34.00 -32.32 -32.98
N GLN A 164 -34.40 -33.52 -33.40
CA GLN A 164 -34.34 -33.92 -34.80
C GLN A 164 -35.70 -33.71 -35.48
N SER A 165 -35.74 -32.75 -36.40
CA SER A 165 -36.28 -32.85 -37.78
C SER A 165 -36.66 -31.47 -38.32
#